data_AF-D6M2V6-F1
#
_entry.id   AF-D6M2V6-F1
#
_cell.length_a   1.000
_cell.length_b   1.000
_cell.length_c   1.000
_cell.angle_alpha   90.00
_cell.angle_beta   90.00
_cell.angle_gamma   90.00
#
_symmetry.space_group_name_H-M   'P 1'
#
loop_
_entity.id
_entity.type
_entity.pdbx_description
1 polymer ?
#
loop_
_entity_poly.entity_id
_entity_poly.type
_entity_poly.pdbx_seq_one_letter_code
_entity_poly.pdbx_strand_id
1 'polypeptide(L)' 'MGLRAVGALCRLAEQVEAAAVARAREQCWAWEQIGDALGVSRQSVHTKYGHQKGQ' A
#
# COMPACT_ATOMS: atom_id res chain seq x y z
N MET A 1 23.66 -8.00 -12.78
CA MET A 1 23.34 -8.99 -11.72
C MET A 1 22.11 -8.50 -10.94
N GLY A 2 21.02 -9.28 -10.91
CA GLY A 2 19.90 -9.23 -9.95
C GLY A 2 19.05 -7.96 -9.76
N LEU A 3 19.65 -6.77 -9.65
CA LEU A 3 19.00 -5.56 -9.12
C LEU A 3 17.83 -5.07 -9.98
N ARG A 4 17.87 -5.29 -11.29
CA ARG A 4 16.74 -4.98 -12.18
C ARG A 4 15.51 -5.85 -11.86
N ALA A 5 15.71 -7.12 -11.53
CA ALA A 5 14.64 -8.02 -11.14
C ALA A 5 14.09 -7.64 -9.76
N VAL A 6 14.98 -7.31 -8.81
CA VAL A 6 14.57 -6.79 -7.48
C VAL A 6 13.74 -5.52 -7.64
N GLY A 7 14.20 -4.56 -8.46
CA GLY A 7 13.45 -3.33 -8.72
C GLY A 7 12.11 -3.56 -9.43
N ALA A 8 11.99 -4.58 -10.28
CA ALA A 8 10.72 -4.97 -10.87
C ALA A 8 9.75 -5.54 -9.83
N LEU A 9 10.24 -6.38 -8.92
CA LEU A 9 9.44 -6.95 -7.83
C LEU A 9 8.98 -5.89 -6.82
N CYS A 10 9.85 -4.94 -6.45
CA CYS A 10 9.45 -3.81 -5.58
C CYS A 10 8.30 -3.00 -6.21
N ARG A 11 8.41 -2.64 -7.49
CA ARG A 11 7.32 -1.92 -8.18
C ARG A 11 6.03 -2.73 -8.26
N LEU A 12 6.11 -4.04 -8.45
CA LEU A 12 4.94 -4.89 -8.45
C LEU A 12 4.29 -4.95 -7.06
N ALA A 13 5.10 -5.13 -6.00
CA ALA A 13 4.63 -5.13 -4.63
C ALA A 13 3.92 -3.81 -4.26
N GLU A 14 4.50 -2.67 -4.66
CA GLU A 14 3.89 -1.35 -4.43
C GLU A 14 2.52 -1.21 -5.11
N GLN A 15 2.37 -1.72 -6.34
CA GLN A 15 1.09 -1.71 -7.07
C GLN A 15 0.05 -2.62 -6.41
N VAL A 16 0.45 -3.83 -6.00
CA VAL A 16 -0.44 -4.78 -5.31
C VAL A 16 -0.91 -4.20 -3.97
N GLU A 17 -0.01 -3.61 -3.20
CA GLU A 17 -0.34 -2.96 -1.93
C GLU A 17 -1.31 -1.79 -2.16
N ALA A 18 -1.07 -0.94 -3.16
CA ALA A 18 -1.97 0.17 -3.49
C ALA A 18 -3.38 -0.31 -3.85
N ALA A 19 -3.49 -1.36 -4.69
CA ALA A 19 -4.78 -1.93 -5.08
C ALA A 19 -5.51 -2.56 -3.88
N ALA A 20 -4.79 -3.26 -3.00
CA ALA A 20 -5.37 -3.85 -1.80
C ALA A 20 -5.87 -2.78 -0.81
N VAL A 21 -5.09 -1.72 -0.59
CA VAL A 21 -5.47 -0.58 0.26
C VAL A 21 -6.72 0.12 -0.29
N ALA A 22 -6.78 0.39 -1.60
CA ALA A 22 -7.95 0.99 -2.24
C ALA A 22 -9.21 0.13 -2.03
N ARG A 23 -9.12 -1.17 -2.30
CA ARG A 23 -10.22 -2.12 -2.08
C ARG A 23 -10.66 -2.21 -0.62
N ALA A 24 -9.73 -2.15 0.34
CA ALA A 24 -10.06 -2.16 1.77
C ALA A 24 -10.78 -0.86 2.17
N ARG A 25 -10.36 0.28 1.62
CA ARG A 25 -11.04 1.57 1.82
C ARG A 25 -12.45 1.59 1.24
N GLU A 26 -12.67 1.00 0.07
CA GLU A 26 -14.00 0.80 -0.52
C GLU A 26 -14.91 -0.08 0.36
N GLN A 27 -14.33 -1.06 1.05
CA GLN A 27 -15.04 -1.90 2.04
C GLN A 27 -15.19 -1.21 3.42
N CYS A 28 -14.95 0.10 3.50
CA CYS A 28 -15.05 0.89 4.72
C CYS A 28 -14.10 0.47 5.86
N TRP A 29 -13.00 -0.23 5.58
CA TRP A 29 -12.01 -0.57 6.60
C TRP A 29 -11.33 0.70 7.15
N ALA A 30 -11.14 0.77 8.46
CA ALA A 30 -10.36 1.84 9.07
C ALA A 30 -8.87 1.71 8.68
N TRP A 31 -8.16 2.85 8.64
CA TRP A 31 -6.72 2.88 8.34
C TRP A 31 -5.89 2.03 9.31
N GLU A 32 -6.35 1.87 10.55
CA GLU A 32 -5.71 1.01 11.55
C GLU A 32 -5.80 -0.46 11.16
N GLN A 33 -7.00 -0.93 10.79
CA GLN A 33 -7.21 -2.32 10.32
C GLN A 33 -6.38 -2.64 9.06
N ILE A 34 -6.22 -1.66 8.17
CA ILE A 34 -5.37 -1.80 6.98
C ILE A 34 -3.89 -1.88 7.38
N GLY A 35 -3.45 -1.05 8.33
CA GLY A 35 -2.08 -1.09 8.86
C GLY A 35 -1.76 -2.43 9.54
N ASP A 36 -2.67 -2.90 10.39
CA ASP A 36 -2.54 -4.18 11.09
C ASP A 36 -2.43 -5.35 10.09
N ALA A 37 -3.24 -5.35 9.03
CA ALA A 37 -3.20 -6.38 7.99
C ALA A 37 -1.92 -6.34 7.15
N LEU A 38 -1.31 -5.16 6.97
CA LEU A 38 -0.06 -4.96 6.23
C LEU A 38 1.20 -5.08 7.13
N GLY A 39 1.03 -5.24 8.45
CA GLY A 39 2.14 -5.26 9.41
C GLY A 39 2.88 -3.92 9.53
N VAL A 40 2.23 -2.81 9.20
CA VAL A 40 2.79 -1.46 9.24
C VAL A 40 1.92 -0.52 10.08
N SER A 41 2.50 0.55 10.59
CA SER A 41 1.72 1.50 11.39
C SER A 41 0.64 2.22 10.56
N ARG A 42 -0.48 2.57 11.19
CA ARG A 42 -1.54 3.42 10.60
C ARG A 42 -0.97 4.69 9.96
N GLN A 43 0.01 5.33 10.60
CA GLN A 43 0.64 6.56 10.10
C GLN A 43 1.42 6.29 8.81
N SER A 44 2.13 5.17 8.71
CA SER A 44 2.85 4.77 7.50
C SER A 44 1.89 4.57 6.32
N VAL A 45 0.76 3.89 6.54
CA VAL A 45 -0.27 3.70 5.51
C VAL A 45 -0.91 5.04 5.13
N HIS A 46 -1.26 5.87 6.11
CA HIS A 46 -1.91 7.15 5.88
C HIS A 46 -1.00 8.15 5.16
N THR A 47 0.30 8.19 5.49
CA THR A 47 1.26 9.04 4.78
C THR A 47 1.46 8.55 3.35
N LYS A 48 1.57 7.24 3.13
CA LYS A 48 1.82 6.63 1.81
C LYS A 48 0.59 6.70 0.87
N TYR A 49 -0.61 6.49 1.41
CA TYR A 49 -1.85 6.34 0.62
C TYR A 49 -2.91 7.40 0.87
N GLY A 50 -2.84 8.15 1.98
CA GLY A 50 -3.82 9.18 2.32
C GLY A 50 -3.79 10.42 1.41
N HIS A 51 -2.71 10.61 0.65
CA HIS A 51 -2.55 11.72 -0.30
C HIS A 51 -2.80 11.31 -1.76
N GLN A 52 -3.21 10.06 -2.04
CA GLN A 52 -3.37 9.57 -3.41
C GLN A 52 -4.69 10.04 -4.08
N LYS A 53 -5.11 11.29 -3.82
CA LYS A 53 -5.99 12.06 -4.71
C LYS A 53 -5.09 12.94 -5.59
N GLY A 54 -4.70 12.38 -6.73
CA GLY A 54 -3.84 13.07 -7.69
C GLY A 54 -3.35 12.17 -8.84
N GLN A 55 -4.27 11.43 -9.46
CA GLN A 55 -4.22 11.06 -10.87
C GLN A 55 -5.57 11.42 -11.47
#